data_AF-A0A2M6WTC8-F1
#
_entry.id   AF-A0A2M6WTC8-F1
#
_cell.length_a   1.000
_cell.length_b   1.000
_cell.length_c   1.000
_cell.angle_alpha   90.00
_cell.angle_beta   90.00
_cell.angle_gamma   90.00
#
_symmetry.space_group_name_H-M   'P 1'
#
loop_
_entity.id
_entity.type
_entity.pdbx_description
1 polymer ?
#
loop_
_entity_poly.entity_id
_entity_poly.type
_entity_poly.pdbx_seq_one_letter_code
_entity_poly.pdbx_strand_id
1 'polypeptide(L)'
;MNFERLNSGSADKVPAMKDEDIKKKIEFEKVPAYMDAYKDAERFLNKNSVAINDKKFVDFYGQESIISDREKLKSIKAERGEGLVEEEGKAIADLVEATILHGLAESEWFGENIRATKTTEFDDNVEGVDIVAEVFDPKGAKESKFIALAVDATYANDLNKKIIRIGQEIRGVYKHKNDKASRSPLASVKYYIDIKGNVKNIKSVPKVVACCDIDTAENIGEKYWGRKDKCVGEVKDKKDLKDEQIKFQILEEALIQLDYFGRYAAKQDVVWSIEASEKYQHLYKDLLTVYEKSSREVDADGEPIIYKTRKMVKNPDGTLEKTSTGKPVVKEVSSYKLVDQGVRDKSFAQLINELSGLDPTLDIRRPYDQLQASVNQSI
;
A
#
# COMPACT_ATOMS: atom_id res chain seq x y z
N MET A 1 -15.04 -7.67 70.49
CA MET A 1 -13.88 -7.11 69.76
C MET A 1 -14.33 -5.81 69.12
N ASN A 2 -13.67 -4.71 69.50
CA ASN A 2 -13.93 -3.35 69.08
C ASN A 2 -13.56 -3.13 67.61
N PHE A 3 -14.36 -2.35 66.88
CA PHE A 3 -13.85 -1.47 65.82
C PHE A 3 -14.61 -0.14 65.89
N GLU A 4 -14.01 0.79 66.62
CA GLU A 4 -14.30 2.22 66.51
C GLU A 4 -13.53 2.81 65.31
N ARG A 5 -14.17 3.79 64.67
CA ARG A 5 -13.61 5.00 64.03
C ARG A 5 -12.30 4.88 63.23
N LEU A 6 -12.38 5.22 61.95
CA LEU A 6 -11.55 6.27 61.34
C LEU A 6 -12.22 6.75 60.04
N ASN A 7 -12.85 7.92 60.15
CA ASN A 7 -13.32 8.72 59.03
C ASN A 7 -12.71 10.12 59.22
N SER A 8 -11.64 10.43 58.49
CA SER A 8 -11.13 11.79 58.29
C SER A 8 -10.08 11.79 57.18
N GLY A 9 -10.48 11.36 55.98
CA GLY A 9 -9.76 11.71 54.75
C GLY A 9 -10.36 13.01 54.23
N SER A 10 -9.58 14.07 54.22
CA SER A 10 -9.92 15.35 53.60
C SER A 10 -10.36 15.13 52.17
N ALA A 11 -11.63 15.45 51.87
CA ALA A 11 -12.07 15.64 50.51
C ALA A 11 -11.36 16.88 49.96
N ASP A 12 -10.18 16.68 49.39
CA ASP A 12 -9.53 17.67 48.54
C ASP A 12 -10.50 17.94 47.39
N LYS A 13 -11.18 19.09 47.49
CA LYS A 13 -12.00 19.63 46.42
C LYS A 13 -11.10 19.81 45.22
N VAL A 14 -11.18 18.87 44.27
CA VAL A 14 -10.67 19.09 42.91
C VAL A 14 -11.32 20.39 42.44
N PRO A 15 -10.54 21.46 42.18
CA PRO A 15 -11.12 22.71 41.76
C PRO A 15 -11.84 22.47 40.43
N ALA A 16 -13.13 22.81 40.40
CA ALA A 16 -13.90 22.80 39.17
C ALA A 16 -13.14 23.60 38.12
N MET A 17 -12.76 22.95 37.02
CA MET A 17 -12.18 23.63 35.86
C MET A 17 -13.12 24.79 35.49
N LYS A 18 -12.56 25.99 35.36
CA LYS A 18 -13.36 27.16 35.01
C LYS A 18 -13.92 26.95 33.60
N ASP A 19 -15.14 27.41 33.34
CA ASP A 19 -15.77 27.32 32.01
C ASP A 19 -14.92 27.94 30.89
N GLU A 20 -14.00 28.84 31.21
CA GLU A 20 -13.00 29.37 30.27
C GLU A 20 -11.91 28.37 29.90
N ASP A 21 -11.51 27.47 30.81
CA ASP A 21 -10.57 26.37 30.52
C ASP A 21 -11.25 25.27 29.72
N ILE A 22 -12.56 25.04 29.92
CA ILE A 22 -13.38 24.17 29.07
C ILE A 22 -13.59 24.80 27.69
N LYS A 23 -13.84 26.11 27.59
CA LYS A 23 -13.92 26.82 26.30
C LYS A 23 -12.59 26.93 25.56
N LYS A 24 -11.45 26.93 26.26
CA LYS A 24 -10.11 26.81 25.64
C LYS A 24 -9.76 25.38 25.24
N LYS A 25 -10.26 24.35 25.94
CA LYS A 25 -10.12 22.95 25.54
C LYS A 25 -11.09 22.54 24.42
N ILE A 26 -12.16 23.31 24.26
CA ILE A 26 -13.05 23.35 23.10
C ILE A 26 -12.71 24.60 22.26
N GLU A 27 -11.42 24.95 22.15
CA GLU A 27 -10.96 25.46 20.86
C GLU A 27 -11.26 24.33 19.88
N PHE A 28 -12.06 24.61 18.86
CA PHE A 28 -12.28 23.71 17.73
C PHE A 28 -10.94 23.14 17.31
N GLU A 29 -10.63 21.93 17.78
CA GLU A 29 -9.57 21.10 17.27
C GLU A 29 -9.92 21.01 15.79
N LYS A 30 -9.18 21.76 14.97
CA LYS A 30 -9.47 21.84 13.55
C LYS A 30 -9.42 20.41 13.09
N VAL A 31 -10.59 19.86 12.75
CA VAL A 31 -10.70 18.58 12.07
C VAL A 31 -9.64 18.63 10.98
N PRO A 32 -8.59 17.78 11.06
CA PRO A 32 -7.46 17.90 10.16
C PRO A 32 -7.95 17.92 8.71
N ALA A 33 -7.32 18.71 7.84
CA ALA A 33 -7.77 18.86 6.46
C ALA A 33 -7.87 17.50 5.73
N TYR A 34 -7.07 16.53 6.15
CA TYR A 34 -7.13 15.16 5.64
C TYR A 34 -8.43 14.40 5.97
N MET A 35 -9.24 14.82 6.96
CA MET A 35 -10.48 14.09 7.31
C MET A 35 -11.62 14.33 6.31
N ASP A 36 -11.67 15.49 5.67
CA ASP A 36 -12.57 15.70 4.51
C ASP A 36 -12.09 14.85 3.33
N ALA A 37 -10.77 14.81 3.11
CA ALA A 37 -10.10 14.00 2.10
C ALA A 37 -10.37 12.49 2.31
N TYR A 38 -10.33 12.04 3.55
CA TYR A 38 -10.59 10.67 3.97
C TYR A 38 -11.98 10.20 3.54
N LYS A 39 -13.02 11.02 3.70
CA LYS A 39 -14.38 10.65 3.27
C LYS A 39 -14.48 10.42 1.76
N ASP A 40 -13.72 11.15 0.97
CA ASP A 40 -13.67 10.97 -0.49
C ASP A 40 -12.89 9.71 -0.87
N ALA A 41 -11.76 9.48 -0.21
CA ALA A 41 -10.99 8.24 -0.34
C ALA A 41 -11.83 7.00 0.05
N GLU A 42 -12.50 7.02 1.20
CA GLU A 42 -13.37 5.95 1.67
C GLU A 42 -14.53 5.68 0.68
N ARG A 43 -15.16 6.74 0.14
CA ARG A 43 -16.17 6.60 -0.91
C ARG A 43 -15.62 5.95 -2.16
N PHE A 44 -14.42 6.35 -2.59
CA PHE A 44 -13.76 5.75 -3.75
C PHE A 44 -13.42 4.28 -3.52
N LEU A 45 -12.86 3.93 -2.36
CA LEU A 45 -12.55 2.54 -1.99
C LEU A 45 -13.82 1.69 -1.97
N ASN A 46 -14.89 2.16 -1.33
CA ASN A 46 -16.16 1.44 -1.27
C ASN A 46 -16.80 1.25 -2.64
N LYS A 47 -16.68 2.22 -3.54
CA LYS A 47 -17.16 2.11 -4.92
C LYS A 47 -16.37 1.08 -5.75
N ASN A 48 -15.10 0.89 -5.43
CA ASN A 48 -14.18 0.00 -6.16
C ASN A 48 -13.95 -1.35 -5.46
N SER A 49 -14.60 -1.60 -4.32
CA SER A 49 -14.67 -2.90 -3.67
C SER A 49 -15.98 -3.60 -4.01
N VAL A 50 -15.96 -4.93 -4.04
CA VAL A 50 -17.16 -5.75 -4.21
C VAL A 50 -17.55 -6.31 -2.85
N ALA A 51 -18.82 -6.19 -2.47
CA ALA A 51 -19.28 -6.74 -1.20
C ALA A 51 -19.27 -8.28 -1.23
N ILE A 52 -18.91 -8.93 -0.11
CA ILE A 52 -18.90 -10.39 -0.01
C ILE A 52 -20.28 -11.03 -0.28
N ASN A 53 -21.35 -10.30 -0.04
CA ASN A 53 -22.73 -10.71 -0.30
C ASN A 53 -23.24 -10.30 -1.69
N ASP A 54 -22.36 -9.90 -2.60
CA ASP A 54 -22.73 -9.70 -4.00
C ASP A 54 -23.38 -10.96 -4.54
N LYS A 55 -24.47 -10.78 -5.30
CA LYS A 55 -25.26 -11.89 -5.83
C LYS A 55 -24.39 -12.88 -6.62
N LYS A 56 -23.41 -12.41 -7.38
CA LYS A 56 -22.52 -13.27 -8.16
C LYS A 56 -21.72 -14.22 -7.25
N PHE A 57 -21.30 -13.77 -6.08
CA PHE A 57 -20.58 -14.60 -5.12
C PHE A 57 -21.51 -15.59 -4.41
N VAL A 58 -22.73 -15.16 -4.06
CA VAL A 58 -23.74 -16.06 -3.50
C VAL A 58 -24.09 -17.17 -4.50
N ASP A 59 -24.29 -16.82 -5.77
CA ASP A 59 -24.61 -17.77 -6.83
C ASP A 59 -23.45 -18.76 -7.08
N PHE A 60 -22.20 -18.33 -6.91
CA PHE A 60 -21.01 -19.15 -7.14
C PHE A 60 -20.62 -20.03 -5.95
N TYR A 61 -20.62 -19.49 -4.73
CA TYR A 61 -20.15 -20.18 -3.51
C TYR A 61 -21.28 -20.79 -2.67
N GLY A 62 -22.52 -20.35 -2.87
CA GLY A 62 -23.65 -20.71 -2.04
C GLY A 62 -23.73 -19.89 -0.75
N GLN A 63 -24.97 -19.65 -0.31
CA GLN A 63 -25.28 -18.82 0.87
C GLN A 63 -24.58 -19.30 2.15
N GLU A 64 -24.46 -20.61 2.34
CA GLU A 64 -23.82 -21.20 3.53
C GLU A 64 -22.34 -20.84 3.63
N SER A 65 -21.60 -20.86 2.51
CA SER A 65 -20.19 -20.45 2.52
C SER A 65 -20.05 -18.96 2.84
N ILE A 66 -20.95 -18.11 2.34
CA ILE A 66 -20.91 -16.66 2.62
C ILE A 66 -21.17 -16.41 4.11
N ILE A 67 -22.12 -17.12 4.72
CA ILE A 67 -22.42 -17.00 6.16
C ILE A 67 -21.20 -17.39 7.00
N SER A 68 -20.62 -18.56 6.73
CA SER A 68 -19.43 -19.05 7.44
C SER A 68 -18.26 -18.07 7.37
N ASP A 69 -18.00 -17.53 6.17
CA ASP A 69 -16.92 -16.55 5.98
C ASP A 69 -17.18 -15.23 6.72
N ARG A 70 -18.43 -14.77 6.79
CA ARG A 70 -18.80 -13.58 7.57
C ARG A 70 -18.66 -13.80 9.07
N GLU A 71 -18.96 -15.00 9.56
CA GLU A 71 -18.74 -15.35 10.97
C GLU A 71 -17.24 -15.37 11.31
N LYS A 72 -16.43 -15.95 10.42
CA LYS A 72 -14.96 -15.90 10.53
C LYS A 72 -14.43 -14.46 10.51
N LEU A 73 -14.97 -13.61 9.64
CA LEU A 73 -14.57 -12.20 9.59
C LEU A 73 -14.90 -11.50 10.92
N LYS A 74 -16.10 -11.70 11.46
CA LYS A 74 -16.48 -11.16 12.78
C LYS A 74 -15.53 -11.61 13.89
N SER A 75 -15.11 -12.88 13.91
CA SER A 75 -14.19 -13.37 14.94
C SER A 75 -12.80 -12.73 14.82
N ILE A 76 -12.27 -12.59 13.59
CA ILE A 76 -10.97 -11.94 13.36
C ILE A 76 -10.99 -10.48 13.82
N LYS A 77 -12.06 -9.74 13.48
CA LYS A 77 -12.21 -8.34 13.89
C LYS A 77 -12.32 -8.18 15.41
N ALA A 78 -13.03 -9.09 16.07
CA ALA A 78 -13.13 -9.12 17.52
C ALA A 78 -11.77 -9.41 18.18
N GLU A 79 -10.97 -10.34 17.63
CA GLU A 79 -9.61 -10.65 18.11
C GLU A 79 -8.65 -9.46 17.95
N ARG A 80 -8.79 -8.67 16.88
CA ARG A 80 -7.97 -7.48 16.61
C ARG A 80 -8.38 -6.26 17.44
N GLY A 81 -9.56 -6.29 18.07
CA GLY A 81 -10.07 -5.14 18.82
C GLY A 81 -10.38 -3.94 17.92
N GLU A 82 -10.85 -4.16 16.68
CA GLU A 82 -11.09 -3.12 15.67
C GLU A 82 -12.05 -1.99 16.09
N GLY A 83 -12.72 -2.10 17.25
CA GLY A 83 -13.47 -1.00 17.87
C GLY A 83 -12.63 0.04 18.63
N LEU A 84 -11.31 -0.14 18.71
CA LEU A 84 -10.36 0.73 19.45
C LEU A 84 -9.27 1.34 18.55
N VAL A 85 -9.35 1.16 17.23
CA VAL A 85 -8.37 1.72 16.28
C VAL A 85 -8.44 3.24 16.34
N GLU A 86 -7.29 3.91 16.46
CA GLU A 86 -7.20 5.36 16.33
C GLU A 86 -7.74 5.77 14.95
N GLU A 87 -8.84 6.54 14.95
CA GLU A 87 -9.53 6.96 13.71
C GLU A 87 -8.57 7.61 12.71
N GLU A 88 -7.55 8.31 13.19
CA GLU A 88 -6.52 8.96 12.38
C GLU A 88 -5.66 7.95 11.59
N GLY A 89 -5.20 6.87 12.24
CA GLY A 89 -4.36 5.85 11.59
C GLY A 89 -5.11 5.14 10.47
N LYS A 90 -6.39 4.83 10.69
CA LYS A 90 -7.27 4.28 9.64
C LYS A 90 -7.47 5.28 8.50
N ALA A 91 -7.69 6.56 8.83
CA ALA A 91 -7.92 7.58 7.82
C ALA A 91 -6.73 7.75 6.87
N ILE A 92 -5.52 7.75 7.42
CA ILE A 92 -4.27 7.83 6.64
C ILE A 92 -4.09 6.57 5.80
N ALA A 93 -4.31 5.38 6.36
CA ALA A 93 -4.21 4.11 5.62
C ALA A 93 -5.16 4.08 4.41
N ASP A 94 -6.43 4.45 4.61
CA ASP A 94 -7.43 4.50 3.54
C ASP A 94 -7.06 5.54 2.46
N LEU A 95 -6.44 6.67 2.82
CA LEU A 95 -5.95 7.67 1.85
C LEU A 95 -4.84 7.10 0.95
N VAL A 96 -3.89 6.37 1.54
CA VAL A 96 -2.81 5.70 0.79
C VAL A 96 -3.39 4.63 -0.12
N GLU A 97 -4.26 3.78 0.42
CA GLU A 97 -4.91 2.72 -0.36
C GLU A 97 -5.70 3.30 -1.53
N ALA A 98 -6.50 4.35 -1.30
CA ALA A 98 -7.29 4.98 -2.36
C ALA A 98 -6.38 5.56 -3.45
N THR A 99 -5.27 6.20 -3.06
CA THR A 99 -4.31 6.77 -4.00
C THR A 99 -3.65 5.69 -4.84
N ILE A 100 -3.13 4.64 -4.20
CA ILE A 100 -2.47 3.54 -4.92
C ILE A 100 -3.47 2.84 -5.84
N LEU A 101 -4.68 2.56 -5.37
CA LEU A 101 -5.72 1.97 -6.19
C LEU A 101 -6.07 2.86 -7.39
N HIS A 102 -6.24 4.16 -7.19
CA HIS A 102 -6.50 5.10 -8.27
C HIS A 102 -5.33 5.17 -9.27
N GLY A 103 -4.10 5.23 -8.76
CA GLY A 103 -2.89 5.24 -9.57
C GLY A 103 -2.78 4.00 -10.47
N LEU A 104 -3.07 2.82 -9.90
CA LEU A 104 -3.06 1.55 -10.63
C LEU A 104 -4.22 1.43 -11.62
N ALA A 105 -5.44 1.80 -11.22
CA ALA A 105 -6.65 1.58 -12.02
C ALA A 105 -6.86 2.64 -13.11
N GLU A 106 -6.53 3.91 -12.83
CA GLU A 106 -6.89 5.04 -13.69
C GLU A 106 -5.68 5.78 -14.27
N SER A 107 -4.49 5.62 -13.67
CA SER A 107 -3.27 6.34 -14.08
C SER A 107 -2.16 5.41 -14.57
N GLU A 108 -2.49 4.14 -14.83
CA GLU A 108 -1.60 3.16 -15.45
C GLU A 108 -0.24 3.05 -14.75
N TRP A 109 -0.21 3.16 -13.41
CA TRP A 109 1.05 3.09 -12.67
C TRP A 109 1.84 1.82 -12.93
N PHE A 110 1.14 0.70 -13.16
CA PHE A 110 1.75 -0.57 -13.57
C PHE A 110 1.59 -0.85 -15.08
N GLY A 111 1.18 0.14 -15.88
CA GLY A 111 1.03 0.05 -17.33
C GLY A 111 -0.40 -0.17 -17.83
N GLU A 112 -0.59 -0.07 -19.15
CA GLU A 112 -1.89 -0.02 -19.85
C GLU A 112 -2.71 -1.33 -19.81
N ASN A 113 -2.09 -2.46 -19.49
CA ASN A 113 -2.73 -3.79 -19.52
C ASN A 113 -2.97 -4.37 -18.13
N ILE A 114 -3.29 -3.47 -17.18
CA ILE A 114 -3.56 -3.85 -15.80
C ILE A 114 -4.90 -3.33 -15.35
N ARG A 115 -5.62 -4.19 -14.64
CA ARG A 115 -6.82 -3.82 -13.90
C ARG A 115 -6.54 -4.03 -12.42
N ALA A 116 -6.56 -2.95 -11.65
CA ALA A 116 -6.52 -3.03 -10.19
C ALA A 116 -7.95 -3.02 -9.61
N THR A 117 -8.18 -3.83 -8.60
CA THR A 117 -9.45 -3.91 -7.88
C THR A 117 -9.17 -3.99 -6.38
N LYS A 118 -9.92 -3.23 -5.57
CA LYS A 118 -9.90 -3.40 -4.11
C LYS A 118 -10.51 -4.75 -3.77
N THR A 119 -9.84 -5.50 -2.90
CA THR A 119 -10.36 -6.79 -2.47
C THR A 119 -11.58 -6.62 -1.56
N THR A 120 -12.21 -7.75 -1.23
CA THR A 120 -13.26 -7.74 -0.23
C THR A 120 -12.65 -7.63 1.16
N GLU A 121 -13.42 -7.11 2.10
CA GLU A 121 -13.04 -7.04 3.52
C GLU A 121 -12.62 -8.41 4.07
N PHE A 122 -13.20 -9.50 3.56
CA PHE A 122 -12.78 -10.84 3.93
C PHE A 122 -11.36 -11.16 3.47
N ASP A 123 -11.03 -10.89 2.21
CA ASP A 123 -9.72 -11.18 1.63
C ASP A 123 -8.64 -10.27 2.23
N ASP A 124 -8.94 -9.00 2.47
CA ASP A 124 -8.08 -8.10 3.23
C ASP A 124 -7.79 -8.68 4.64
N ASN A 125 -8.83 -8.95 5.42
CA ASN A 125 -8.63 -9.37 6.82
C ASN A 125 -8.02 -10.76 6.96
N VAL A 126 -8.39 -11.70 6.10
CA VAL A 126 -7.91 -13.08 6.13
C VAL A 126 -6.56 -13.17 5.43
N GLU A 127 -6.47 -12.73 4.17
CA GLU A 127 -5.32 -12.98 3.30
C GLU A 127 -4.29 -11.83 3.34
N GLY A 128 -4.64 -10.69 3.93
CA GLY A 128 -3.77 -9.51 4.00
C GLY A 128 -3.47 -8.97 2.62
N VAL A 129 -4.50 -8.88 1.77
CA VAL A 129 -4.40 -8.37 0.40
C VAL A 129 -5.43 -7.25 0.27
N ASP A 130 -4.96 -6.02 0.11
CA ASP A 130 -5.81 -4.83 -0.03
C ASP A 130 -6.24 -4.62 -1.50
N ILE A 131 -5.30 -4.82 -2.42
CA ILE A 131 -5.51 -4.61 -3.86
C ILE A 131 -5.00 -5.82 -4.63
N VAL A 132 -5.74 -6.22 -5.66
CA VAL A 132 -5.26 -7.16 -6.68
C VAL A 132 -5.13 -6.43 -8.00
N ALA A 133 -3.95 -6.53 -8.62
CA ALA A 133 -3.73 -6.12 -10.01
C ALA A 133 -3.70 -7.35 -10.92
N GLU A 134 -4.64 -7.40 -11.88
CA GLU A 134 -4.70 -8.38 -12.95
C GLU A 134 -3.97 -7.84 -14.18
N VAL A 135 -2.87 -8.49 -14.55
CA VAL A 135 -2.16 -8.27 -15.81
C VAL A 135 -2.80 -9.15 -16.87
N PHE A 136 -3.49 -8.54 -17.82
CA PHE A 136 -4.21 -9.27 -18.87
C PHE A 136 -3.52 -9.13 -20.22
N ASP A 137 -3.63 -10.15 -21.05
CA ASP A 137 -3.24 -10.05 -22.46
C ASP A 137 -4.41 -9.42 -23.24
N PRO A 138 -4.25 -8.22 -23.84
CA PRO A 138 -5.32 -7.59 -24.62
C PRO A 138 -5.73 -8.43 -25.84
N LYS A 139 -4.87 -9.32 -26.32
CA LYS A 139 -5.19 -10.28 -27.41
C LYS A 139 -5.88 -11.55 -26.91
N GLY A 140 -5.97 -11.74 -25.59
CA GLY A 140 -6.60 -12.90 -24.96
C GLY A 140 -5.91 -14.23 -25.23
N ALA A 141 -4.65 -14.22 -25.71
CA ALA A 141 -3.92 -15.44 -26.06
C ALA A 141 -3.28 -16.12 -24.84
N LYS A 142 -3.15 -15.40 -23.72
CA LYS A 142 -2.59 -15.91 -22.47
C LYS A 142 -3.58 -15.75 -21.31
N GLU A 143 -3.46 -16.63 -20.33
CA GLU A 143 -4.13 -16.46 -19.04
C GLU A 143 -3.62 -15.20 -18.35
N SER A 144 -4.52 -14.50 -17.65
CA SER A 144 -4.16 -13.33 -16.86
C SER A 144 -3.21 -13.73 -15.72
N LYS A 145 -2.25 -12.85 -15.42
CA LYS A 145 -1.40 -12.96 -14.24
C LYS A 145 -1.93 -12.02 -13.17
N PHE A 146 -1.57 -12.28 -11.92
CA PHE A 146 -2.06 -11.52 -10.78
C PHE A 146 -0.91 -11.12 -9.86
N ILE A 147 -0.96 -9.90 -9.35
CA ILE A 147 -0.13 -9.43 -8.24
C ILE A 147 -1.05 -8.95 -7.12
N ALA A 148 -0.78 -9.39 -5.90
CA ALA A 148 -1.44 -8.95 -4.69
C ALA A 148 -0.59 -7.85 -4.04
N LEU A 149 -1.22 -6.73 -3.68
CA LEU A 149 -0.60 -5.65 -2.95
C LEU A 149 -1.20 -5.64 -1.54
N ALA A 150 -0.31 -5.74 -0.55
CA ALA A 150 -0.61 -5.38 0.82
C ALA A 150 -0.22 -3.90 0.98
N VAL A 151 -1.19 -3.00 0.97
CA VAL A 151 -0.97 -1.57 1.11
C VAL A 151 -0.81 -1.23 2.58
N ASP A 152 0.14 -0.34 2.90
CA ASP A 152 0.33 0.11 4.27
C ASP A 152 0.82 1.56 4.32
N ALA A 153 0.20 2.37 5.18
CA ALA A 153 0.73 3.67 5.55
C ALA A 153 1.59 3.45 6.80
N THR A 154 2.87 3.14 6.60
CA THR A 154 3.66 2.56 7.69
C THR A 154 4.16 3.60 8.70
N TYR A 155 3.87 3.32 9.97
CA TYR A 155 4.86 3.47 11.03
C TYR A 155 5.81 2.25 10.98
N ALA A 156 7.10 2.42 11.30
CA ALA A 156 8.14 1.41 11.04
C ALA A 156 7.87 -0.03 11.55
N ASN A 157 6.98 -0.26 12.53
CA ASN A 157 6.82 -1.57 13.15
C ASN A 157 5.94 -2.57 12.38
N ASP A 158 5.07 -2.13 11.46
CA ASP A 158 4.11 -3.04 10.80
C ASP A 158 4.61 -3.62 9.46
N LEU A 159 5.54 -2.93 8.79
CA LEU A 159 6.18 -3.40 7.55
C LEU A 159 6.87 -4.76 7.75
N ASN A 160 7.66 -4.90 8.83
CA ASN A 160 8.36 -6.13 9.18
C ASN A 160 7.40 -7.34 9.22
N LYS A 161 6.24 -7.19 9.88
CA LYS A 161 5.26 -8.28 10.04
C LYS A 161 4.72 -8.73 8.68
N LYS A 162 4.41 -7.79 7.77
CA LYS A 162 3.93 -8.10 6.42
C LYS A 162 5.00 -8.82 5.60
N ILE A 163 6.25 -8.36 5.65
CA ILE A 163 7.38 -9.00 4.96
C ILE A 163 7.67 -10.41 5.51
N ILE A 164 7.72 -10.57 6.83
CA ILE A 164 7.89 -11.88 7.47
C ILE A 164 6.76 -12.81 7.08
N ARG A 165 5.51 -12.32 7.04
CA ARG A 165 4.35 -13.10 6.60
C ARG A 165 4.53 -13.63 5.19
N ILE A 166 4.95 -12.80 4.23
CA ILE A 166 5.21 -13.25 2.84
C ILE A 166 6.29 -14.35 2.83
N GLY A 167 7.37 -14.17 3.58
CA GLY A 167 8.42 -15.19 3.70
C GLY A 167 7.94 -16.49 4.35
N GLN A 168 7.03 -16.43 5.31
CA GLN A 168 6.41 -17.60 5.93
C GLN A 168 5.41 -18.29 5.00
N GLU A 169 4.65 -17.53 4.19
CA GLU A 169 3.78 -18.02 3.14
C GLU A 169 4.60 -18.83 2.12
N ILE A 170 5.68 -18.24 1.57
CA ILE A 170 6.57 -18.92 0.61
C ILE A 170 7.14 -20.25 1.16
N ARG A 171 7.51 -20.28 2.44
CA ARG A 171 7.99 -21.48 3.12
C ARG A 171 6.90 -22.51 3.43
N GLY A 172 5.63 -22.16 3.26
CA GLY A 172 4.47 -22.97 3.65
C GLY A 172 4.36 -23.21 5.16
N VAL A 173 5.02 -22.37 5.96
CA VAL A 173 4.93 -22.43 7.44
C VAL A 173 3.87 -21.49 7.98
N TYR A 174 3.43 -20.51 7.16
CA TYR A 174 2.25 -19.72 7.48
C TYR A 174 1.00 -20.58 7.36
N LYS A 175 0.53 -21.09 8.50
CA LYS A 175 -0.75 -21.77 8.60
C LYS A 175 -1.79 -20.72 8.99
N HIS A 176 -2.77 -20.50 8.13
CA HIS A 176 -4.05 -19.99 8.60
C HIS A 176 -4.51 -20.94 9.70
N LYS A 177 -4.76 -20.44 10.92
CA LYS A 177 -5.03 -21.25 12.12
C LYS A 177 -6.12 -22.33 11.91
N ASN A 178 -6.94 -22.20 10.87
CA ASN A 178 -8.08 -23.05 10.58
C ASN A 178 -8.06 -23.76 9.21
N ASP A 179 -7.00 -23.65 8.40
CA ASP A 179 -6.95 -24.34 7.10
C ASP A 179 -5.91 -25.47 7.11
N LYS A 180 -6.39 -26.70 7.33
CA LYS A 180 -5.56 -27.92 7.32
C LYS A 180 -5.27 -28.44 5.90
N ALA A 181 -5.85 -27.83 4.85
CA ALA A 181 -5.95 -28.47 3.54
C ALA A 181 -5.45 -27.63 2.35
N SER A 182 -5.26 -26.31 2.46
CA SER A 182 -4.84 -25.50 1.31
C SER A 182 -3.32 -25.53 1.07
N ARG A 183 -2.92 -26.23 0.01
CA ARG A 183 -1.55 -26.47 -0.49
C ARG A 183 -0.99 -25.35 -1.39
N SER A 184 -1.48 -24.11 -1.27
CA SER A 184 -0.91 -22.98 -2.02
C SER A 184 -0.09 -22.09 -1.07
N PRO A 185 1.22 -21.90 -1.34
CA PRO A 185 2.14 -21.17 -0.46
C PRO A 185 2.13 -19.65 -0.69
N LEU A 186 1.25 -19.14 -1.55
CA LEU A 186 1.12 -17.70 -1.75
C LEU A 186 -0.31 -17.28 -1.46
N ALA A 187 -0.57 -15.98 -1.51
CA ALA A 187 -1.87 -15.42 -1.26
C ALA A 187 -2.95 -16.06 -2.13
N SER A 188 -4.15 -16.16 -1.58
CA SER A 188 -5.36 -16.41 -2.35
C SER A 188 -6.30 -15.22 -2.21
N VAL A 189 -7.18 -15.03 -3.19
CA VAL A 189 -8.29 -14.06 -3.10
C VAL A 189 -9.53 -14.79 -3.54
N LYS A 190 -10.41 -15.04 -2.56
CA LYS A 190 -11.60 -15.87 -2.72
C LYS A 190 -12.67 -15.10 -3.50
N TYR A 191 -12.87 -13.82 -3.21
CA TYR A 191 -13.96 -13.05 -3.78
C TYR A 191 -13.47 -12.11 -4.88
N TYR A 192 -13.06 -12.68 -6.01
CA TYR A 192 -12.54 -11.93 -7.15
C TYR A 192 -13.46 -12.02 -8.38
N ILE A 193 -13.56 -10.92 -9.13
CA ILE A 193 -14.26 -10.86 -10.43
C ILE A 193 -13.24 -10.39 -11.48
N ASP A 194 -12.91 -11.27 -12.43
CA ASP A 194 -11.93 -10.97 -13.47
C ASP A 194 -12.40 -9.92 -14.48
N ILE A 195 -11.50 -9.45 -15.34
CA ILE A 195 -11.82 -8.48 -16.40
C ILE A 195 -12.95 -8.93 -17.35
N LYS A 196 -13.21 -10.23 -17.44
CA LYS A 196 -14.30 -10.81 -18.24
C LYS A 196 -15.61 -10.93 -17.45
N GLY A 197 -15.64 -10.51 -16.19
CA GLY A 197 -16.81 -10.53 -15.33
C GLY A 197 -17.08 -11.88 -14.64
N ASN A 198 -16.12 -12.82 -14.69
CA ASN A 198 -16.26 -14.14 -14.08
C ASN A 198 -15.82 -14.11 -12.62
N VAL A 199 -16.61 -14.76 -11.75
CA VAL A 199 -16.21 -15.02 -10.37
C VAL A 199 -15.09 -16.05 -10.34
N LYS A 200 -14.02 -15.77 -9.60
CA LYS A 200 -12.86 -16.65 -9.43
C LYS A 200 -12.38 -16.66 -7.99
N ASN A 201 -11.92 -17.84 -7.57
CA ASN A 201 -10.98 -17.99 -6.45
C ASN A 201 -9.57 -18.00 -7.05
N ILE A 202 -8.87 -16.87 -7.02
CA ILE A 202 -7.49 -16.80 -7.51
C ILE A 202 -6.55 -17.30 -6.42
N LYS A 203 -5.64 -18.21 -6.77
CA LYS A 203 -4.72 -18.87 -5.84
C LYS A 203 -3.28 -18.67 -6.28
N SER A 204 -2.35 -18.87 -5.35
CA SER A 204 -0.92 -18.79 -5.60
C SER A 204 -0.54 -17.43 -6.21
N VAL A 205 -1.02 -16.32 -5.63
CA VAL A 205 -0.79 -14.95 -6.11
C VAL A 205 0.42 -14.35 -5.39
N PRO A 206 1.50 -13.95 -6.11
CA PRO A 206 2.63 -13.24 -5.54
C PRO A 206 2.18 -11.97 -4.82
N LYS A 207 2.73 -11.74 -3.63
CA LYS A 207 2.36 -10.62 -2.76
C LYS A 207 3.56 -9.68 -2.60
N VAL A 208 3.30 -8.39 -2.68
CA VAL A 208 4.26 -7.34 -2.33
C VAL A 208 3.62 -6.37 -1.35
N VAL A 209 4.43 -5.71 -0.55
CA VAL A 209 3.98 -4.62 0.32
C VAL A 209 4.23 -3.30 -0.39
N ALA A 210 3.22 -2.46 -0.47
CA ALA A 210 3.33 -1.12 -1.04
C ALA A 210 3.18 -0.12 0.11
N CYS A 211 4.22 0.68 0.37
CA CYS A 211 4.21 1.55 1.54
C CYS A 211 4.66 2.97 1.23
N CYS A 212 4.17 3.91 2.04
CA CYS A 212 4.73 5.24 2.15
C CYS A 212 4.72 5.68 3.62
N ASP A 213 5.52 6.70 3.91
CA ASP A 213 5.48 7.39 5.19
C ASP A 213 4.22 8.26 5.30
N ILE A 214 3.89 8.62 6.54
CA ILE A 214 2.68 9.39 6.87
C ILE A 214 2.71 10.78 6.25
N ASP A 215 3.86 11.46 6.22
CA ASP A 215 3.93 12.80 5.62
C ASP A 215 3.58 12.71 4.12
N THR A 216 4.11 11.70 3.41
CA THR A 216 3.74 11.44 2.02
C THR A 216 2.26 11.10 1.86
N ALA A 217 1.72 10.25 2.75
CA ALA A 217 0.30 9.89 2.76
C ALA A 217 -0.62 11.10 2.93
N GLU A 218 -0.34 11.96 3.90
CA GLU A 218 -1.09 13.19 4.17
C GLU A 218 -1.01 14.16 2.99
N ASN A 219 0.20 14.40 2.46
CA ASN A 219 0.40 15.31 1.34
C ASN A 219 -0.39 14.87 0.09
N ILE A 220 -0.39 13.57 -0.19
CA ILE A 220 -1.17 12.98 -1.29
C ILE A 220 -2.67 13.08 -0.97
N GLY A 221 -3.04 12.75 0.26
CA GLY A 221 -4.40 12.85 0.78
C GLY A 221 -5.02 14.21 0.49
N GLU A 222 -4.36 15.27 0.97
CA GLU A 222 -4.79 16.65 0.76
C GLU A 222 -4.83 17.04 -0.72
N LYS A 223 -3.80 16.64 -1.49
CA LYS A 223 -3.66 17.04 -2.90
C LYS A 223 -4.74 16.48 -3.81
N TYR A 224 -5.18 15.24 -3.57
CA TYR A 224 -6.07 14.51 -4.46
C TYR A 224 -7.48 14.37 -3.93
N TRP A 225 -7.62 14.22 -2.62
CA TRP A 225 -8.89 13.92 -1.99
C TRP A 225 -9.46 15.14 -1.25
N GLY A 226 -8.63 16.13 -0.86
CA GLY A 226 -9.04 17.29 -0.07
C GLY A 226 -9.62 18.50 -0.84
N ARG A 227 -9.85 18.41 -2.17
CA ARG A 227 -10.23 19.56 -3.00
C ARG A 227 -11.73 19.88 -2.93
N LYS A 228 -12.08 20.93 -2.16
CA LYS A 228 -13.48 21.41 -1.96
C LYS A 228 -14.17 21.95 -3.21
N ASP A 229 -13.42 22.31 -4.23
CA ASP A 229 -13.85 22.92 -5.49
C ASP A 229 -14.16 21.89 -6.60
N LYS A 230 -13.84 20.60 -6.38
CA LYS A 230 -14.17 19.51 -7.30
C LYS A 230 -15.34 18.70 -6.74
N CYS A 231 -16.31 18.37 -7.59
CA CYS A 231 -17.41 17.51 -7.18
C CYS A 231 -16.89 16.16 -6.67
N VAL A 232 -17.33 15.81 -5.46
CA VAL A 232 -17.10 14.54 -4.74
C VAL A 232 -17.15 13.34 -5.70
N GLY A 233 -16.05 12.58 -5.77
CA GLY A 233 -15.99 11.32 -6.52
C GLY A 233 -15.70 11.44 -8.03
N GLU A 234 -15.40 12.63 -8.52
CA GLU A 234 -14.88 12.84 -9.87
C GLU A 234 -13.44 13.39 -9.79
N VAL A 235 -12.45 12.51 -9.62
CA VAL A 235 -11.10 12.80 -10.12
C VAL A 235 -11.22 12.84 -11.64
N LYS A 236 -11.68 13.97 -12.19
CA LYS A 236 -12.07 14.10 -13.61
C LYS A 236 -10.92 13.84 -14.57
N ASP A 237 -9.69 13.98 -14.10
CA ASP A 237 -8.52 13.79 -14.94
C ASP A 237 -7.69 12.60 -14.43
N LYS A 238 -7.70 11.52 -15.22
CA LYS A 238 -6.71 10.43 -15.19
C LYS A 238 -5.26 10.92 -15.13
N LYS A 239 -5.03 12.19 -15.48
CA LYS A 239 -3.73 12.86 -15.53
C LYS A 239 -3.20 13.29 -14.16
N ASP A 240 -4.06 13.42 -13.14
CA ASP A 240 -3.66 14.03 -11.87
C ASP A 240 -2.63 13.18 -11.08
N LEU A 241 -2.64 11.84 -11.25
CA LEU A 241 -1.68 10.92 -10.61
C LEU A 241 -0.60 10.34 -11.55
N LYS A 242 -0.70 10.55 -12.87
CA LYS A 242 0.17 9.87 -13.85
C LYS A 242 1.66 10.23 -13.68
N ASP A 243 1.92 11.48 -13.34
CA ASP A 243 3.26 12.07 -13.28
C ASP A 243 3.80 12.14 -11.83
N GLU A 244 3.14 11.46 -10.89
CA GLU A 244 3.52 11.53 -9.47
C GLU A 244 4.72 10.66 -9.13
N GLN A 245 5.60 11.20 -8.28
CA GLN A 245 6.82 10.51 -7.89
C GLN A 245 6.58 9.26 -7.07
N ILE A 246 5.50 9.22 -6.28
CA ILE A 246 5.13 8.03 -5.52
C ILE A 246 4.92 6.81 -6.44
N LYS A 247 4.52 7.00 -7.70
CA LYS A 247 4.44 5.91 -8.70
C LYS A 247 5.77 5.14 -8.78
N PHE A 248 6.88 5.87 -8.88
CA PHE A 248 8.20 5.25 -9.00
C PHE A 248 8.63 4.56 -7.70
N GLN A 249 8.31 5.15 -6.54
CA GLN A 249 8.55 4.49 -5.26
C GLN A 249 7.80 3.14 -5.18
N ILE A 250 6.50 3.13 -5.46
CA ILE A 250 5.68 1.91 -5.39
C ILE A 250 6.14 0.87 -6.43
N LEU A 251 6.49 1.28 -7.65
CA LEU A 251 7.04 0.40 -8.68
C LEU A 251 8.38 -0.23 -8.25
N GLU A 252 9.31 0.57 -7.72
CA GLU A 252 10.62 0.09 -7.29
C GLU A 252 10.53 -0.86 -6.09
N GLU A 253 9.72 -0.49 -5.08
CA GLU A 253 9.45 -1.35 -3.92
C GLU A 253 8.86 -2.70 -4.36
N ALA A 254 7.92 -2.69 -5.32
CA ALA A 254 7.37 -3.91 -5.90
C ALA A 254 8.44 -4.71 -6.66
N LEU A 255 9.25 -4.08 -7.51
CA LEU A 255 10.31 -4.76 -8.28
C LEU A 255 11.33 -5.44 -7.38
N ILE A 256 11.78 -4.78 -6.32
CA ILE A 256 12.76 -5.34 -5.39
C ILE A 256 12.19 -6.52 -4.63
N GLN A 257 10.95 -6.41 -4.16
CA GLN A 257 10.29 -7.51 -3.48
C GLN A 257 10.05 -8.68 -4.44
N LEU A 258 9.64 -8.43 -5.68
CA LEU A 258 9.43 -9.50 -6.65
C LEU A 258 10.72 -10.26 -6.96
N ASP A 259 11.82 -9.54 -7.20
CA ASP A 259 13.12 -10.19 -7.40
C ASP A 259 13.57 -10.93 -6.13
N TYR A 260 13.52 -10.26 -4.98
CA TYR A 260 13.95 -10.85 -3.71
C TYR A 260 13.16 -12.11 -3.37
N PHE A 261 11.82 -12.03 -3.35
CA PHE A 261 10.97 -13.16 -3.01
C PHE A 261 11.04 -14.26 -4.06
N GLY A 262 11.28 -13.94 -5.33
CA GLY A 262 11.58 -14.95 -6.36
C GLY A 262 12.85 -15.73 -6.04
N ARG A 263 13.95 -15.04 -5.72
CA ARG A 263 15.21 -15.69 -5.31
C ARG A 263 15.08 -16.43 -3.98
N TYR A 264 14.36 -15.86 -3.02
CA TYR A 264 14.08 -16.47 -1.73
C TYR A 264 13.29 -17.76 -1.90
N ALA A 265 12.24 -17.75 -2.72
CA ALA A 265 11.47 -18.94 -3.07
C ALA A 265 12.37 -20.01 -3.72
N ALA A 266 13.20 -19.65 -4.71
CA ALA A 266 14.10 -20.59 -5.37
C ALA A 266 15.09 -21.33 -4.43
N LYS A 267 15.38 -20.75 -3.26
CA LYS A 267 16.24 -21.36 -2.23
C LYS A 267 15.50 -22.29 -1.27
N GLN A 268 14.16 -22.26 -1.24
CA GLN A 268 13.40 -23.09 -0.30
C GLN A 268 13.32 -24.52 -0.83
N ASP A 269 13.65 -25.49 0.04
CA ASP A 269 13.57 -26.92 -0.25
C ASP A 269 12.14 -27.46 -0.08
N VAL A 270 11.19 -26.87 -0.82
CA VAL A 270 9.78 -27.26 -0.81
C VAL A 270 9.20 -27.24 -2.23
N VAL A 271 8.36 -28.20 -2.57
CA VAL A 271 7.93 -28.48 -3.97
C VAL A 271 7.32 -27.26 -4.68
N TRP A 272 6.55 -26.45 -3.96
CA TRP A 272 5.86 -25.30 -4.53
C TRP A 272 6.73 -24.05 -4.68
N SER A 273 7.97 -24.07 -4.16
CA SER A 273 8.85 -22.91 -4.16
C SER A 273 9.32 -22.55 -5.58
N ILE A 274 9.42 -23.55 -6.46
CA ILE A 274 9.73 -23.38 -7.89
C ILE A 274 8.60 -22.58 -8.56
N GLU A 275 7.34 -23.01 -8.41
CA GLU A 275 6.19 -22.30 -8.97
C GLU A 275 6.10 -20.87 -8.43
N ALA A 276 6.32 -20.68 -7.12
CA ALA A 276 6.35 -19.36 -6.52
C ALA A 276 7.44 -18.48 -7.14
N SER A 277 8.67 -19.00 -7.24
CA SER A 277 9.81 -18.31 -7.86
C SER A 277 9.50 -17.87 -9.29
N GLU A 278 8.97 -18.77 -10.12
CA GLU A 278 8.61 -18.47 -11.51
C GLU A 278 7.57 -17.36 -11.61
N LYS A 279 6.55 -17.38 -10.75
CA LYS A 279 5.52 -16.34 -10.72
C LYS A 279 6.08 -14.97 -10.34
N TYR A 280 6.90 -14.92 -9.30
CA TYR A 280 7.60 -13.70 -8.88
C TYR A 280 8.48 -13.15 -10.01
N GLN A 281 9.28 -14.01 -10.65
CA GLN A 281 10.20 -13.63 -11.72
C GLN A 281 9.49 -13.20 -13.02
N HIS A 282 8.32 -13.80 -13.34
CA HIS A 282 7.51 -13.35 -14.46
C HIS A 282 6.92 -11.96 -14.23
N LEU A 283 6.38 -11.69 -13.04
CA LEU A 283 5.86 -10.37 -12.71
C LEU A 283 6.97 -9.32 -12.65
N TYR A 284 8.15 -9.68 -12.14
CA TYR A 284 9.32 -8.80 -12.14
C TYR A 284 9.65 -8.32 -13.56
N LYS A 285 9.71 -9.22 -14.54
CA LYS A 285 9.99 -8.86 -15.94
C LYS A 285 8.92 -7.97 -16.55
N ASP A 286 7.65 -8.27 -16.28
CA ASP A 286 6.52 -7.48 -16.79
C ASP A 286 6.57 -6.05 -16.21
N LEU A 287 6.76 -5.90 -14.90
CA LEU A 287 6.85 -4.59 -14.25
C LEU A 287 8.15 -3.84 -14.55
N LEU A 288 9.26 -4.55 -14.79
CA LEU A 288 10.52 -3.92 -15.17
C LEU A 288 10.36 -3.22 -16.53
N THR A 289 9.65 -3.86 -17.46
CA THR A 289 9.34 -3.27 -18.77
C THR A 289 8.50 -1.99 -18.62
N VAL A 290 7.54 -2.00 -17.69
CA VAL A 290 6.70 -0.82 -17.38
C VAL A 290 7.55 0.30 -16.78
N TYR A 291 8.41 -0.03 -15.82
CA TYR A 291 9.31 0.91 -15.18
C TYR A 291 10.26 1.55 -16.19
N GLU A 292 10.90 0.75 -17.06
CA GLU A 292 11.77 1.24 -18.12
C GLU A 292 11.04 2.10 -19.16
N LYS A 293 9.79 1.77 -19.51
CA LYS A 293 8.97 2.63 -20.38
C LYS A 293 8.63 3.95 -19.70
N SER A 294 8.27 3.91 -18.43
CA SER A 294 7.87 5.09 -17.64
C SER A 294 9.03 6.02 -17.31
N SER A 295 10.25 5.50 -17.18
CA SER A 295 11.46 6.30 -16.93
C SER A 295 12.03 6.96 -18.18
N ARG A 296 11.62 6.50 -19.38
CA ARG A 296 12.01 7.04 -20.69
C ARG A 296 11.02 8.03 -21.27
N GLU A 297 10.01 8.46 -20.50
CA GLU A 297 9.07 9.47 -20.99
C GLU A 297 9.83 10.74 -21.36
N VAL A 298 9.59 11.24 -22.56
CA VAL A 298 10.15 12.48 -23.10
C VAL A 298 9.08 13.57 -23.07
N ASP A 299 9.48 14.83 -22.93
CA ASP A 299 8.57 15.96 -22.94
C ASP A 299 8.04 16.25 -24.35
N ALA A 300 7.25 17.33 -24.48
CA ALA A 300 6.65 17.71 -25.77
C ALA A 300 7.68 18.05 -26.85
N ASP A 301 8.92 18.36 -26.45
CA ASP A 301 10.03 18.71 -27.34
C ASP A 301 10.89 17.48 -27.67
N GLY A 302 10.54 16.30 -27.14
CA GLY A 302 11.26 15.05 -27.34
C GLY A 302 12.47 14.89 -26.43
N GLU A 303 12.64 15.78 -25.45
CA GLU A 303 13.73 15.70 -24.47
C GLU A 303 13.37 14.74 -23.33
N PRO A 304 14.28 13.89 -22.85
CA PRO A 304 14.00 13.00 -21.72
C PRO A 304 13.48 13.78 -20.51
N ILE A 305 12.32 13.39 -19.97
CA ILE A 305 11.82 13.86 -18.69
C ILE A 305 12.68 13.20 -17.62
N ILE A 306 13.84 13.81 -17.35
CA ILE A 306 14.68 13.39 -16.24
C ILE A 306 14.01 13.89 -14.98
N TYR A 307 13.34 12.99 -14.26
CA TYR A 307 12.89 13.22 -12.89
C TYR A 307 14.11 13.33 -11.97
N LYS A 308 14.83 14.46 -12.02
CA LYS A 308 15.92 14.73 -11.07
C LYS A 308 15.32 14.94 -9.68
N THR A 309 15.60 14.01 -8.78
CA THR A 309 15.41 14.21 -7.34
C THR A 309 16.23 15.42 -6.90
N ARG A 310 15.55 16.50 -6.46
CA ARG A 310 16.28 17.66 -5.89
C ARG A 310 16.72 17.30 -4.49
N LYS A 311 18.02 17.21 -4.28
CA LYS A 311 18.59 17.04 -2.93
C LYS A 311 18.48 18.37 -2.20
N MET A 312 17.59 18.44 -1.21
CA MET A 312 17.49 19.58 -0.31
C MET A 312 18.57 19.40 0.77
N VAL A 313 19.55 20.31 0.82
CA VAL A 313 20.57 20.27 1.87
C VAL A 313 20.08 21.13 3.01
N LYS A 314 19.97 20.56 4.22
CA LYS A 314 19.66 21.31 5.42
C LYS A 314 20.92 22.03 5.90
N ASN A 315 20.89 23.34 5.86
CA ASN A 315 21.95 24.19 6.36
C ASN A 315 22.04 24.10 7.89
N PRO A 316 23.21 24.43 8.48
CA PRO A 316 23.40 24.43 9.93
C PRO A 316 22.42 25.32 10.70
N ASP A 317 21.83 26.33 10.05
CA ASP A 317 20.82 27.23 10.61
C ASP A 317 19.38 26.68 10.51
N GLY A 318 19.22 25.48 9.96
CA GLY A 318 17.93 24.81 9.77
C GLY A 318 17.20 25.19 8.47
N THR A 319 17.74 26.11 7.67
CA THR A 319 17.19 26.44 6.35
C THR A 319 17.50 25.35 5.33
N LEU A 320 16.69 25.24 4.28
CA LEU A 320 16.92 24.27 3.20
C LEU A 320 17.43 25.01 1.96
N GLU A 321 18.61 24.64 1.48
CA GLU A 321 19.22 25.25 0.28
C GLU A 321 19.22 24.28 -0.91
N LYS A 322 18.91 24.82 -2.10
CA LYS A 322 18.86 24.06 -3.34
C LYS A 322 20.26 23.97 -3.93
N THR A 323 20.78 22.77 -4.15
CA THR A 323 21.99 22.58 -4.95
C THR A 323 21.58 22.26 -6.39
N SER A 324 21.89 23.14 -7.35
CA SER A 324 21.74 22.85 -8.78
C SER A 324 23.08 22.98 -9.49
N THR A 325 23.60 21.88 -10.02
CA THR A 325 24.71 21.89 -10.98
C THR A 325 24.23 21.32 -12.31
N GLY A 326 24.22 22.18 -13.34
CA GLY A 326 24.02 21.82 -14.76
C GLY A 326 22.58 21.94 -15.29
N LYS A 327 22.44 22.65 -16.41
CA LYS A 327 21.19 22.80 -17.18
C LYS A 327 20.89 21.54 -18.01
N PRO A 328 19.73 20.91 -17.79
CA PRO A 328 18.77 20.57 -18.83
C PRO A 328 17.51 21.45 -18.68
N VAL A 329 16.67 21.51 -19.70
CA VAL A 329 15.36 22.20 -19.63
C VAL A 329 14.48 21.42 -18.67
N VAL A 330 14.42 21.89 -17.43
CA VAL A 330 13.58 21.32 -16.38
C VAL A 330 12.18 21.86 -16.60
N LYS A 331 11.21 20.98 -16.91
CA LYS A 331 9.81 21.32 -16.65
C LYS A 331 9.70 21.57 -15.16
N GLU A 332 9.52 22.83 -14.75
CA GLU A 332 9.17 23.14 -13.37
C GLU A 332 7.80 22.52 -13.08
N VAL A 333 7.82 21.25 -12.67
CA VAL A 333 6.73 20.70 -11.88
C VAL A 333 6.71 21.55 -10.63
N SER A 334 5.59 22.26 -10.45
CA SER A 334 5.38 23.26 -9.40
C SER A 334 6.08 22.88 -8.11
N SER A 335 6.84 23.83 -7.56
CA SER A 335 7.65 23.70 -6.35
C SER A 335 6.84 23.22 -5.16
N TYR A 336 6.76 21.91 -4.97
CA TYR A 336 6.24 21.31 -3.75
C TYR A 336 7.28 20.36 -3.20
N LYS A 337 7.22 20.10 -1.89
CA LYS A 337 8.10 19.15 -1.21
C LYS A 337 8.04 17.84 -2.00
N LEU A 338 9.07 17.65 -2.83
CA LEU A 338 9.44 16.35 -3.36
C LEU A 338 9.40 15.40 -2.17
N VAL A 339 8.93 14.17 -2.36
CA VAL A 339 9.23 13.10 -1.41
C VAL A 339 10.71 13.26 -1.13
N ASP A 340 11.05 13.67 0.11
CA ASP A 340 12.41 14.00 0.44
C ASP A 340 13.23 12.77 0.06
N GLN A 341 14.34 12.96 -0.64
CA GLN A 341 15.19 11.81 -0.97
C GLN A 341 15.53 11.05 0.32
N GLY A 342 15.66 11.75 1.45
CA GLY A 342 15.78 11.12 2.77
C GLY A 342 14.57 10.32 3.24
N VAL A 343 13.35 10.58 2.75
CA VAL A 343 12.13 9.83 3.06
C VAL A 343 12.01 8.58 2.19
N ARG A 344 12.22 8.71 0.87
CA ARG A 344 12.33 7.55 -0.04
C ARG A 344 13.49 6.64 0.38
N ASP A 345 14.64 7.20 0.72
CA ASP A 345 15.80 6.42 1.20
C ASP A 345 15.51 5.74 2.55
N LYS A 346 14.63 6.30 3.40
CA LYS A 346 14.24 5.69 4.68
C LYS A 346 13.28 4.51 4.50
N SER A 347 12.18 4.66 3.76
CA SER A 347 11.25 3.54 3.50
C SER A 347 11.99 2.40 2.80
N PHE A 348 12.87 2.77 1.87
CA PHE A 348 13.70 1.84 1.13
C PHE A 348 14.76 1.14 1.99
N ALA A 349 15.52 1.89 2.80
CA ALA A 349 16.48 1.30 3.73
C ALA A 349 15.79 0.39 4.73
N GLN A 350 14.59 0.75 5.18
CA GLN A 350 13.79 -0.10 6.03
C GLN A 350 13.41 -1.40 5.30
N LEU A 351 12.83 -1.32 4.10
CA LEU A 351 12.52 -2.49 3.28
C LEU A 351 13.74 -3.41 3.09
N ILE A 352 14.91 -2.84 2.77
CA ILE A 352 16.16 -3.58 2.66
C ILE A 352 16.51 -4.28 3.98
N ASN A 353 16.43 -3.58 5.10
CA ASN A 353 16.75 -4.16 6.40
C ASN A 353 15.81 -5.33 6.74
N GLU A 354 14.50 -5.17 6.48
CA GLU A 354 13.52 -6.22 6.75
C GLU A 354 13.72 -7.45 5.86
N LEU A 355 13.94 -7.24 4.56
CA LEU A 355 14.26 -8.32 3.63
C LEU A 355 15.59 -9.00 4.03
N SER A 356 16.61 -8.24 4.43
CA SER A 356 17.90 -8.81 4.85
C SER A 356 17.76 -9.67 6.11
N GLY A 357 16.81 -9.33 6.99
CA GLY A 357 16.47 -10.11 8.16
C GLY A 357 15.83 -11.46 7.84
N LEU A 358 15.17 -11.60 6.68
CA LEU A 358 14.51 -12.83 6.26
C LEU A 358 15.50 -13.89 5.70
N ASP A 359 16.45 -13.46 4.89
CA ASP A 359 17.60 -14.25 4.43
C ASP A 359 18.80 -13.32 4.14
N PRO A 360 19.82 -13.28 5.02
CA PRO A 360 20.98 -12.40 4.86
C PRO A 360 21.92 -12.84 3.74
N THR A 361 21.74 -14.04 3.18
CA THR A 361 22.56 -14.54 2.06
C THR A 361 22.04 -14.05 0.70
N LEU A 362 20.93 -13.31 0.68
CA LEU A 362 20.42 -12.64 -0.52
C LEU A 362 20.87 -11.18 -0.54
N ASP A 363 21.67 -10.83 -1.54
CA ASP A 363 22.03 -9.45 -1.79
C ASP A 363 20.84 -8.68 -2.40
N ILE A 364 20.24 -7.81 -1.59
CA ILE A 364 19.12 -6.92 -1.98
C ILE A 364 19.63 -5.65 -2.67
N ARG A 365 20.90 -5.28 -2.51
CA ARG A 365 21.46 -4.09 -3.18
C ARG A 365 21.62 -4.33 -4.67
N ARG A 366 21.97 -5.54 -5.07
CA ARG A 366 22.14 -5.91 -6.48
C ARG A 366 20.93 -5.55 -7.37
N PRO A 367 19.67 -5.91 -7.06
CA PRO A 367 18.51 -5.49 -7.85
C PRO A 367 18.35 -3.97 -7.93
N TYR A 368 18.55 -3.27 -6.82
CA TYR A 368 18.47 -1.81 -6.81
C TYR A 368 19.55 -1.17 -7.70
N ASP A 369 20.80 -1.62 -7.57
CA ASP A 369 21.91 -1.14 -8.39
C ASP A 369 21.67 -1.44 -9.87
N GLN A 370 21.06 -2.59 -10.20
CA GLN A 370 20.64 -2.94 -11.56
C GLN A 370 19.53 -2.02 -12.10
N LEU A 371 18.53 -1.69 -11.26
CA LEU A 371 17.48 -0.73 -11.61
C LEU A 371 18.08 0.65 -11.89
N GLN A 372 18.96 1.14 -11.00
CA GLN A 372 19.64 2.42 -11.17
C GLN A 372 20.55 2.43 -12.41
N ALA A 373 21.25 1.32 -12.68
CA ALA A 373 22.06 1.17 -13.88
C ALA A 373 21.22 1.19 -15.17
N SER A 374 20.05 0.53 -15.19
CA SER A 374 19.14 0.54 -16.34
C SER A 374 18.61 1.95 -16.65
N VAL A 375 18.28 2.72 -15.61
CA VAL A 375 17.92 4.14 -15.76
C VAL A 375 19.10 4.94 -16.34
N ASN A 376 20.29 4.80 -15.76
CA ASN A 376 21.47 5.56 -16.20
C ASN A 376 21.96 5.21 -17.61
N GLN A 377 21.73 3.99 -18.10
CA GLN A 377 22.05 3.60 -19.48
C GLN A 377 21.00 4.08 -20.51
N SER A 378 19.81 4.44 -20.03
CA SER A 378 18.71 4.91 -20.88
C SER A 378 18.68 6.44 -21.05
N ILE A 379 19.47 7.17 -20.26
CA ILE A 379 19.76 8.62 -20.36
C ILE A 379 21.01 8.80 -21.21
#